data_AF-A0A7S1RBF7-F1
#
_entry.id   AF-A0A7S1RBF7-F1
#
_cell.length_a   1.000
_cell.length_b   1.000
_cell.length_c   1.000
_cell.angle_alpha   90.00
_cell.angle_beta   90.00
_cell.angle_gamma   90.00
#
_symmetry.space_group_name_H-M   'P 1'
#
loop_
_entity.id
_entity.type
_entity.pdbx_description
1 polymer ?
#
loop_
_entity_poly.entity_id
_entity_poly.type
_entity_poly.pdbx_seq_one_letter_code
_entity_poly.pdbx_strand_id
1 'polypeptide(L)'
;EADLCPPEMSPDWCTWYGMNTTRLADYCIDLDVFVADLNPGHALQDLKASAKVLAAVPFIAIILGFVFLCFVDRCGALCIWITLGITLVVPAAAGIWIFLDAQGVEGADDPSQSQITGFSDMKPETRRDIAYSLWGVSALVLVLCCCFFGAVRGVIGVLKTTSQFLEHVPSQMIQPVLVGIVQLSVCAMWLALFVQGG
;
A
#
# COMPACT_ATOMS: atom_id res chain seq x y z
N GLU A 1 2.71 -28.97 18.50
CA GLU A 1 1.29 -28.79 18.82
C GLU A 1 0.87 -27.40 18.38
N ALA A 2 -0.23 -27.29 17.64
CA ALA A 2 -0.77 -26.00 17.23
C ALA A 2 -1.59 -25.43 18.39
N ASP A 3 -1.26 -24.22 18.84
CA ASP A 3 -2.00 -23.48 19.87
C ASP A 3 -3.42 -23.18 19.34
N LEU A 4 -4.38 -24.03 19.72
CA LEU A 4 -5.80 -23.76 19.58
C LEU A 4 -6.17 -22.64 20.54
N CYS A 5 -6.73 -21.55 20.01
CA CYS A 5 -7.16 -20.42 20.85
C CYS A 5 -8.29 -20.86 21.79
N PRO A 6 -8.17 -20.66 23.12
CA PRO A 6 -9.24 -20.99 24.04
C PRO A 6 -10.44 -20.06 23.83
N PRO A 7 -11.68 -20.57 23.90
CA PRO A 7 -12.90 -19.82 23.58
C PRO A 7 -13.28 -18.72 24.59
N GLU A 8 -12.53 -18.57 25.69
CA GLU A 8 -12.89 -17.64 26.76
C GLU A 8 -11.66 -16.91 27.33
N MET A 9 -11.17 -15.87 26.65
CA MET A 9 -10.39 -14.81 27.32
C MET A 9 -10.59 -13.45 26.64
N SER A 10 -11.12 -12.49 27.42
CA SER A 10 -10.86 -11.02 27.42
C SER A 10 -10.99 -10.20 26.11
N PRO A 11 -11.57 -8.98 26.14
CA PRO A 11 -12.17 -8.33 24.96
C PRO A 11 -11.22 -7.68 23.94
N ASP A 12 -9.91 -7.63 24.17
CA ASP A 12 -9.15 -6.48 23.65
C ASP A 12 -8.25 -6.66 22.43
N TRP A 13 -8.16 -7.82 21.75
CA TRP A 13 -7.39 -7.83 20.48
C TRP A 13 -7.61 -8.96 19.46
N CYS A 14 -8.53 -9.92 19.65
CA CYS A 14 -8.78 -10.93 18.61
C CYS A 14 -10.18 -10.82 17.99
N THR A 15 -10.28 -10.28 16.77
CA THR A 15 -11.47 -10.45 15.93
C THR A 15 -11.60 -11.92 15.51
N TRP A 16 -12.68 -12.56 15.94
CA TRP A 16 -12.92 -13.99 15.76
C TRP A 16 -13.67 -14.26 14.45
N TYR A 17 -13.13 -15.16 13.61
CA TYR A 17 -13.78 -15.63 12.39
C TYR A 17 -13.67 -17.16 12.30
N GLY A 18 -14.75 -17.87 12.62
CA GLY A 18 -14.85 -19.33 12.43
C GLY A 18 -14.67 -20.18 13.70
N MET A 19 -15.01 -21.48 13.63
CA MET A 19 -15.04 -22.39 14.79
C MET A 19 -13.70 -23.09 15.07
N ASN A 20 -12.78 -23.18 14.10
CA ASN A 20 -11.47 -23.82 14.22
C ASN A 20 -10.34 -22.84 13.88
N THR A 21 -10.14 -21.83 14.73
CA THR A 21 -9.14 -20.79 14.47
C THR A 21 -7.75 -21.18 14.98
N THR A 22 -6.74 -20.91 14.16
CA THR A 22 -5.33 -20.92 14.57
C THR A 22 -4.83 -19.49 14.75
N ARG A 23 -3.98 -19.26 15.75
CA ARG A 23 -3.45 -17.94 16.03
C ARG A 23 -2.29 -17.61 15.10
N LEU A 24 -2.44 -16.56 14.28
CA LEU A 24 -1.37 -15.94 13.52
C LEU A 24 -1.17 -14.51 14.04
N ALA A 25 -0.16 -14.31 14.89
CA ALA A 25 0.06 -13.06 15.64
C ALA A 25 -1.18 -12.66 16.49
N ASP A 26 -1.83 -11.54 16.18
CA ASP A 26 -3.04 -11.04 16.88
C ASP A 26 -4.34 -11.42 16.15
N TYR A 27 -4.27 -12.28 15.13
CA TYR A 27 -5.43 -12.74 14.38
C TYR A 27 -5.70 -14.22 14.61
N CYS A 28 -6.95 -14.55 14.93
CA CYS A 28 -7.45 -15.92 14.95
C CYS A 28 -8.03 -16.23 13.58
N ILE A 29 -7.32 -17.00 12.76
CA ILE A 29 -7.76 -17.33 11.40
C ILE A 29 -8.13 -18.80 11.33
N ASP A 30 -9.34 -19.07 10.87
CA ASP A 30 -9.81 -20.42 10.60
C ASP A 30 -9.12 -20.93 9.33
N LEU A 31 -8.24 -21.91 9.50
CA LEU A 31 -7.51 -22.52 8.38
C LEU A 31 -8.46 -23.26 7.44
N ASP A 32 -9.63 -23.70 7.91
CA ASP A 32 -10.64 -24.34 7.07
C ASP A 32 -11.29 -23.34 6.10
N VAL A 33 -11.15 -22.03 6.32
CA VAL A 33 -11.52 -21.00 5.32
C VAL A 33 -10.54 -20.99 4.14
N PHE A 34 -9.26 -21.34 4.37
CA PHE A 34 -8.25 -21.44 3.32
C PHE A 34 -8.13 -22.84 2.72
N VAL A 35 -8.49 -23.87 3.48
CA VAL A 35 -8.88 -25.17 2.93
C VAL A 35 -10.31 -25.04 2.42
N ALA A 36 -10.51 -24.11 1.48
CA ALA A 36 -11.73 -24.07 0.70
C ALA A 36 -11.83 -25.42 0.02
N ASP A 37 -12.67 -26.29 0.58
CA ASP A 37 -13.21 -27.44 -0.12
C ASP A 37 -13.75 -26.84 -1.43
N LEU A 38 -12.98 -27.02 -2.51
CA LEU A 38 -13.24 -26.46 -3.83
C LEU A 38 -14.43 -27.21 -4.40
N ASN A 39 -15.56 -27.16 -3.72
CA ASN A 39 -16.81 -27.66 -4.19
C ASN A 39 -17.19 -26.73 -5.36
N PRO A 40 -17.09 -27.22 -6.61
CA PRO A 40 -17.23 -26.37 -7.78
C PRO A 40 -18.61 -25.70 -7.82
N GLY A 41 -19.61 -26.24 -7.14
CA GLY A 41 -20.94 -25.65 -7.00
C GLY A 41 -20.97 -24.34 -6.21
N HIS A 42 -20.26 -24.26 -5.07
CA HIS A 42 -20.19 -23.03 -4.27
C HIS A 42 -19.36 -21.95 -4.96
N ALA A 43 -18.25 -22.33 -5.58
CA ALA A 43 -17.43 -21.42 -6.39
C ALA A 43 -18.22 -20.81 -7.57
N LEU A 44 -19.09 -21.61 -8.23
CA LEU A 44 -19.95 -21.12 -9.30
C LEU A 44 -21.01 -20.14 -8.80
N GLN A 45 -21.55 -20.37 -7.61
CA GLN A 45 -22.54 -19.50 -7.00
C GLN A 45 -21.92 -18.15 -6.59
N ASP A 46 -20.72 -18.17 -6.02
CA ASP A 46 -19.97 -16.95 -5.66
C ASP A 46 -19.52 -16.17 -6.90
N LEU A 47 -19.13 -16.87 -7.96
CA LEU A 47 -18.78 -16.25 -9.24
C LEU A 47 -20.00 -15.63 -9.91
N LYS A 48 -21.17 -16.28 -9.83
CA LYS A 48 -22.44 -15.72 -10.34
C LYS A 48 -22.89 -14.52 -9.52
N ALA A 49 -22.71 -14.54 -8.20
CA ALA A 49 -22.98 -13.40 -7.33
C ALA A 49 -22.06 -12.22 -7.64
N SER A 50 -20.78 -12.49 -7.90
CA SER A 50 -19.74 -11.49 -8.18
C SER A 50 -19.69 -11.04 -9.64
N ALA A 51 -20.35 -11.75 -10.56
CA ALA A 51 -20.27 -11.50 -12.01
C ALA A 51 -20.65 -10.06 -12.40
N LYS A 52 -21.64 -9.46 -11.72
CA LYS A 52 -22.05 -8.08 -11.97
C LYS A 52 -20.97 -7.08 -11.60
N VAL A 53 -20.28 -7.32 -10.47
CA VAL A 53 -19.17 -6.48 -10.01
C VAL A 53 -17.99 -6.65 -10.96
N LEU A 54 -17.65 -7.91 -11.30
CA LEU A 54 -16.56 -8.24 -12.21
C LEU A 54 -16.74 -7.60 -13.59
N ALA A 55 -17.98 -7.56 -14.09
CA ALA A 55 -18.30 -6.91 -15.36
C ALA A 55 -18.21 -5.37 -15.31
N ALA A 56 -18.48 -4.75 -14.16
CA ALA A 56 -18.45 -3.29 -14.00
C ALA A 56 -17.03 -2.74 -13.76
N VAL A 57 -16.17 -3.50 -13.07
CA VAL A 57 -14.78 -3.13 -12.73
C VAL A 57 -13.97 -2.63 -13.93
N PRO A 58 -13.93 -3.28 -15.11
CA PRO A 58 -13.10 -2.79 -16.22
C PRO A 58 -13.57 -1.43 -16.74
N PHE A 59 -14.87 -1.16 -16.78
CA PHE A 59 -15.39 0.15 -17.20
C PHE A 59 -15.01 1.25 -16.21
N ILE A 60 -15.17 0.97 -14.91
CA ILE A 60 -14.77 1.91 -13.85
C ILE A 60 -13.26 2.16 -13.90
N ALA A 61 -12.45 1.12 -14.09
CA ALA A 61 -11.00 1.23 -14.22
C ALA A 61 -10.58 2.06 -15.43
N ILE A 62 -11.25 1.90 -16.58
CA ILE A 62 -10.99 2.72 -17.78
C ILE A 62 -11.31 4.19 -17.48
N ILE A 63 -12.49 4.48 -16.93
CA ILE A 63 -12.91 5.85 -16.63
C ILE A 63 -11.96 6.51 -15.62
N LEU A 64 -11.64 5.82 -14.52
CA LEU A 64 -10.69 6.29 -13.53
C LEU A 64 -9.29 6.46 -14.12
N GLY A 65 -8.88 5.59 -15.02
CA GLY A 65 -7.61 5.71 -15.76
C GLY A 65 -7.54 7.00 -16.57
N PHE A 66 -8.59 7.35 -17.31
CA PHE A 66 -8.65 8.63 -18.04
C PHE A 66 -8.65 9.84 -17.11
N VAL A 67 -9.45 9.80 -16.04
CA VAL A 67 -9.48 10.88 -15.03
C VAL A 67 -8.09 11.05 -14.40
N PHE A 68 -7.42 9.95 -14.09
CA PHE A 68 -6.07 9.96 -13.55
C PHE A 68 -5.06 10.55 -14.55
N LEU A 69 -5.11 10.20 -15.83
CA LEU A 69 -4.23 10.79 -16.85
C LEU A 69 -4.45 12.30 -16.99
N CYS A 70 -5.70 12.75 -17.00
CA CYS A 70 -6.02 14.19 -17.00
C CYS A 70 -5.44 14.90 -15.78
N PHE A 71 -5.51 14.27 -14.60
CA PHE A 71 -4.90 14.80 -13.39
C PHE A 71 -3.37 14.83 -13.50
N VAL A 72 -2.75 13.78 -14.05
CA VAL A 72 -1.30 13.68 -14.24
C VAL A 72 -0.76 14.73 -15.22
N ASP A 73 -1.47 15.01 -16.33
CA ASP A 73 -1.06 16.06 -17.27
C ASP A 73 -1.00 17.45 -16.63
N ARG A 74 -1.97 17.75 -15.75
CA ARG A 74 -2.12 19.08 -15.14
C ARG A 74 -1.32 19.23 -13.84
N CYS A 75 -1.33 18.20 -13.01
CA CYS A 75 -0.81 18.25 -11.65
C CYS A 75 0.43 17.37 -11.44
N GLY A 76 0.83 16.53 -12.39
CA GLY A 76 1.92 15.56 -12.20
C GLY A 76 3.24 16.19 -11.74
N ALA A 77 3.60 17.34 -12.32
CA ALA A 77 4.77 18.09 -11.88
C ALA A 77 4.66 18.56 -10.42
N LEU A 78 3.50 19.11 -10.05
CA LEU A 78 3.23 19.61 -8.70
C LEU A 78 3.20 18.46 -7.69
N CYS A 79 2.60 17.32 -8.03
CA CYS A 79 2.60 16.11 -7.20
C CYS A 79 4.02 15.62 -6.91
N ILE A 80 4.89 15.55 -7.93
CA ILE A 80 6.29 15.12 -7.74
C ILE A 80 7.03 16.08 -6.79
N TRP A 81 6.90 17.39 -6.97
CA TRP A 81 7.53 18.37 -6.09
C TRP A 81 6.98 18.33 -4.66
N ILE A 82 5.67 18.15 -4.49
CA ILE A 82 5.06 18.00 -3.18
C ILE A 82 5.56 16.73 -2.49
N THR A 83 5.59 15.60 -3.19
CA THR A 83 6.09 14.34 -2.62
C THR A 83 7.55 14.49 -2.19
N LEU A 84 8.41 15.06 -3.04
CA LEU A 84 9.81 15.34 -2.67
C LEU A 84 9.90 16.28 -1.45
N GLY A 85 9.06 17.32 -1.39
CA GLY A 85 8.98 18.24 -0.27
C GLY A 85 8.55 17.53 1.02
N ILE A 86 7.52 16.69 0.97
CA ILE A 86 7.04 15.91 2.12
C ILE A 86 8.12 14.94 2.61
N THR A 87 8.76 14.21 1.70
CA THR A 87 9.85 13.29 2.05
C THR A 87 11.04 13.99 2.68
N LEU A 88 11.25 15.28 2.39
CA LEU A 88 12.28 16.09 3.04
C LEU A 88 11.83 16.65 4.40
N VAL A 89 10.63 17.24 4.44
CA VAL A 89 10.14 18.00 5.60
C VAL A 89 9.70 17.09 6.74
N VAL A 90 9.05 15.97 6.45
CA VAL A 90 8.52 15.08 7.49
C VAL A 90 9.64 14.48 8.36
N PRO A 91 10.71 13.89 7.81
CA PRO A 91 11.79 13.36 8.64
C PRO A 91 12.57 14.48 9.35
N ALA A 92 12.72 15.65 8.73
CA ALA A 92 13.36 16.80 9.37
C ALA A 92 12.57 17.31 10.58
N ALA A 93 11.24 17.46 10.43
CA ALA A 93 10.34 17.88 11.50
C ALA A 93 10.27 16.83 12.62
N ALA A 94 10.20 15.55 12.27
CA ALA A 94 10.25 14.44 13.23
C ALA A 94 11.57 14.45 14.02
N GLY A 95 12.71 14.67 13.34
CA GLY A 95 14.01 14.79 14.00
C GLY A 95 14.08 15.97 14.97
N ILE A 96 13.51 17.13 14.62
CA ILE A 96 13.41 18.29 15.52
C ILE A 96 12.55 17.95 16.75
N TRP A 97 11.39 17.34 16.52
CA TRP A 97 10.48 17.00 17.60
C TRP A 97 11.12 16.00 18.59
N ILE A 98 11.78 14.95 18.09
CA ILE A 98 12.50 13.96 18.92
C ILE A 98 13.68 14.60 19.65
N PHE A 99 14.40 15.52 19.00
CA PHE A 99 15.54 16.20 19.63
C PHE A 99 15.10 17.12 20.78
N LEU A 100 14.01 17.87 20.61
CA LEU A 100 13.45 18.72 21.66
C LEU A 100 12.89 17.89 22.82
N ASP A 101 12.23 16.77 22.54
CA ASP A 101 11.77 15.82 23.56
C ASP A 101 12.95 15.24 24.36
N ALA A 102 14.02 14.85 23.69
CA ALA A 102 15.23 14.34 24.36
C ALA A 102 15.88 15.41 25.28
N GLN A 103 15.89 16.68 24.89
CA GLN A 103 16.42 17.77 25.72
C GLN A 103 15.52 18.11 26.91
N GLY A 104 14.20 17.98 26.78
CA GLY A 104 13.25 18.20 27.87
C GLY A 104 13.38 17.17 28.99
N VAL A 105 13.71 15.91 28.64
CA VAL A 105 13.90 14.81 29.60
C VAL A 105 15.20 14.95 30.41
N GLU A 106 16.24 15.60 29.88
CA GLU A 106 17.47 15.87 30.64
C GLU A 106 17.30 16.96 31.73
N GLY A 107 16.22 17.75 31.67
CA GLY A 107 16.00 18.90 32.56
C GLY A 107 14.82 18.78 33.54
N ALA A 108 13.98 17.75 33.43
CA ALA A 108 12.77 17.61 34.23
C ALA A 108 12.69 16.24 34.92
N ASP A 109 12.96 16.22 36.22
CA ASP A 109 12.68 15.10 37.15
C ASP A 109 11.17 14.88 37.40
N ASP A 110 10.28 15.34 36.50
CA ASP A 110 8.82 15.27 36.69
C ASP A 110 8.18 14.14 35.85
N PRO A 111 7.62 13.09 36.49
CA PRO A 111 7.17 11.86 35.81
C PRO A 111 5.79 11.97 35.12
N SER A 112 5.31 13.18 34.81
CA SER A 112 3.90 13.39 34.43
C SER A 112 3.66 13.91 33.01
N GLN A 113 4.69 14.14 32.20
CA GLN A 113 4.49 14.58 30.81
C GLN A 113 4.32 13.39 29.87
N SER A 114 3.05 13.04 29.67
CA SER A 114 2.45 12.19 28.63
C SER A 114 3.37 11.89 27.43
N GLN A 115 4.06 10.75 27.51
CA GLN A 115 4.86 10.18 26.43
C GLN A 115 3.96 9.51 25.40
N ILE A 116 4.28 9.71 24.13
CA ILE A 116 3.87 8.81 23.05
C ILE A 116 4.41 7.42 23.40
N THR A 117 3.49 6.50 23.67
CA THR A 117 3.67 5.21 24.37
C THR A 117 4.59 4.17 23.72
N GLY A 118 5.34 4.54 22.68
CA GLY A 118 6.30 3.66 21.99
C GLY A 118 7.78 4.04 22.16
N PHE A 119 8.08 5.29 22.52
CA PHE A 119 9.47 5.80 22.64
C PHE A 119 9.90 6.08 24.09
N SER A 120 8.98 5.90 25.04
CA SER A 120 9.12 6.16 26.47
C SER A 120 10.29 5.42 27.12
N ASP A 121 10.51 4.15 26.75
CA ASP A 121 11.52 3.28 27.39
C ASP A 121 12.92 3.38 26.78
N MET A 122 13.12 4.21 25.75
CA MET A 122 14.45 4.36 25.12
C MET A 122 15.34 5.33 25.88
N LYS A 123 16.61 4.93 26.06
CA LYS A 123 17.67 5.78 26.64
C LYS A 123 17.78 7.11 25.88
N PRO A 124 18.07 8.22 26.57
CA PRO A 124 18.16 9.56 25.96
C PRO A 124 19.21 9.65 24.85
N GLU A 125 20.34 8.92 25.00
CA GLU A 125 21.39 8.82 23.98
C GLU A 125 20.86 8.26 22.66
N THR A 126 20.03 7.21 22.72
CA THR A 126 19.42 6.58 21.54
C THR A 126 18.43 7.51 20.85
N ARG A 127 17.65 8.31 21.60
CA ARG A 127 16.74 9.30 21.01
C ARG A 127 17.49 10.36 20.21
N ARG A 128 18.65 10.80 20.72
CA ARG A 128 19.50 11.79 20.06
C ARG A 128 20.13 11.23 18.78
N ASP A 129 20.60 9.99 18.79
CA ASP A 129 21.12 9.31 17.60
C ASP A 129 20.05 9.15 16.51
N ILE A 130 18.82 8.81 16.90
CA ILE A 130 17.68 8.73 15.97
C ILE A 130 17.42 10.10 15.33
N ALA A 131 17.40 11.18 16.12
CA ALA A 131 17.20 12.53 15.58
C ALA A 131 18.29 12.92 14.57
N TYR A 132 19.57 12.66 14.87
CA TYR A 132 20.66 12.90 13.92
C TYR A 132 20.56 12.05 12.66
N SER A 133 20.11 10.80 12.77
CA SER A 133 19.89 9.94 11.60
C SER A 133 18.80 10.49 10.68
N LEU A 134 17.70 10.98 11.24
CA LEU A 134 16.58 11.57 10.48
C LEU A 134 17.00 12.86 9.75
N TRP A 135 17.80 13.69 10.40
CA TRP A 135 18.39 14.87 9.75
C TRP A 135 19.42 14.50 8.69
N GLY A 136 20.24 13.48 8.93
CA GLY A 136 21.20 12.95 7.95
C GLY A 136 20.50 12.45 6.69
N VAL A 137 19.43 11.68 6.85
CA VAL A 137 18.58 11.21 5.74
C VAL A 137 17.96 12.40 5.00
N SER A 138 17.42 13.39 5.72
CA SER A 138 16.84 14.59 5.11
C SER A 138 17.87 15.38 4.29
N ALA A 139 19.08 15.58 4.85
CA ALA A 139 20.16 16.26 4.18
C ALA A 139 20.65 15.48 2.94
N LEU A 140 20.75 14.16 3.04
CA LEU A 140 21.09 13.31 1.90
C LEU A 140 20.04 13.42 0.80
N VAL A 141 18.75 13.33 1.14
CA VAL A 141 17.64 13.50 0.19
C VAL A 141 17.70 14.89 -0.46
N LEU A 142 18.01 15.95 0.30
CA LEU A 142 18.20 17.29 -0.24
C LEU A 142 19.33 17.35 -1.27
N VAL A 143 20.49 16.77 -0.95
CA VAL A 143 21.64 16.71 -1.87
C VAL A 143 21.27 15.94 -3.13
N LEU A 144 20.61 14.79 -2.99
CA LEU A 144 20.12 14.00 -4.13
C LEU A 144 19.13 14.83 -4.98
N CYS A 145 18.18 15.54 -4.36
CA CYS A 145 17.26 16.43 -5.06
C CYS A 145 17.99 17.54 -5.84
N CYS A 146 19.05 18.12 -5.27
CA CYS A 146 19.87 19.12 -5.96
C CYS A 146 20.66 18.52 -7.13
N CYS A 147 21.29 17.35 -6.94
CA CYS A 147 22.07 16.66 -7.96
C CYS A 147 21.19 16.15 -9.12
N PHE A 148 19.99 15.66 -8.82
CA PHE A 148 19.06 15.06 -9.78
C PHE A 148 17.96 16.02 -10.23
N PHE A 149 18.08 17.32 -9.97
CA PHE A 149 17.09 18.32 -10.38
C PHE A 149 16.77 18.25 -11.88
N GLY A 150 17.80 18.08 -12.72
CA GLY A 150 17.63 17.90 -14.16
C GLY A 150 16.91 16.60 -14.53
N ALA A 151 17.22 15.50 -13.84
CA ALA A 151 16.58 14.20 -14.06
C ALA A 151 15.09 14.24 -13.67
N VAL A 152 14.74 14.87 -12.54
CA VAL A 152 13.35 15.06 -12.10
C VAL A 152 12.56 15.84 -13.15
N ARG A 153 13.13 16.92 -13.70
CA ARG A 153 12.50 17.66 -14.80
C ARG A 153 12.33 16.82 -16.06
N GLY A 154 13.31 15.95 -16.36
CA GLY A 154 13.21 14.98 -17.45
C GLY A 154 12.05 14.01 -17.27
N VAL A 155 11.92 13.41 -16.08
CA VAL A 155 10.81 12.50 -15.73
C VAL A 155 9.46 13.22 -15.86
N ILE A 156 9.34 14.46 -15.35
CA ILE A 156 8.13 15.28 -15.50
C ILE A 156 7.79 15.48 -16.98
N GLY A 157 8.80 15.77 -17.81
CA GLY A 157 8.63 15.94 -19.26
C GLY A 157 8.15 14.67 -19.95
N VAL A 158 8.73 13.52 -19.61
CA VAL A 158 8.31 12.21 -20.13
C VAL A 158 6.88 11.90 -19.69
N LEU A 159 6.56 12.10 -18.41
CA LEU A 159 5.22 11.86 -17.86
C LEU A 159 4.16 12.69 -18.60
N LYS A 160 4.45 13.98 -18.84
CA LYS A 160 3.56 14.88 -19.57
C LYS A 160 3.41 14.45 -21.03
N THR A 161 4.51 14.10 -21.69
CA THR A 161 4.49 13.64 -23.09
C THR A 161 3.70 12.35 -23.23
N THR A 162 3.89 11.40 -22.33
CA THR A 162 3.14 10.14 -22.29
C THR A 162 1.66 10.39 -22.04
N SER A 163 1.31 11.30 -21.13
CA SER A 163 -0.08 11.66 -20.87
C SER A 163 -0.75 12.27 -22.11
N GLN A 164 -0.09 13.21 -22.78
CA GLN A 164 -0.58 13.82 -24.01
C GLN A 164 -0.73 12.80 -25.15
N PHE A 165 0.22 11.86 -25.26
CA PHE A 165 0.11 10.79 -26.24
C PHE A 165 -1.08 9.87 -25.98
N LEU A 166 -1.31 9.48 -24.72
CA LEU A 166 -2.44 8.63 -24.33
C LEU A 166 -3.79 9.34 -24.51
N GLU A 167 -3.84 10.66 -24.34
CA GLU A 167 -5.04 11.47 -24.65
C GLU A 167 -5.38 11.42 -26.15
N HIS A 168 -4.38 11.48 -27.02
CA HIS A 168 -4.58 11.46 -28.47
C HIS A 168 -4.80 10.06 -29.06
N VAL A 169 -4.38 9.00 -28.36
CA VAL A 169 -4.48 7.63 -28.85
C VAL A 169 -5.20 6.76 -27.82
N PRO A 170 -6.52 6.96 -27.61
CA PRO A 170 -7.29 6.18 -26.63
C PRO A 170 -7.32 4.69 -26.94
N SER A 171 -7.05 4.29 -28.18
CA SER A 171 -6.90 2.89 -28.57
C SER A 171 -5.76 2.17 -27.84
N GLN A 172 -4.69 2.88 -27.45
CA GLN A 172 -3.57 2.31 -26.70
C GLN A 172 -3.98 1.94 -25.26
N MET A 173 -4.94 2.65 -24.66
CA MET A 173 -5.45 2.30 -23.32
C MET A 173 -6.40 1.09 -23.35
N ILE A 174 -7.05 0.82 -24.49
CA ILE A 174 -7.94 -0.33 -24.66
C ILE A 174 -7.14 -1.61 -24.93
N GLN A 175 -5.91 -1.49 -25.44
CA GLN A 175 -5.08 -2.63 -25.82
C GLN A 175 -4.80 -3.64 -24.68
N PRO A 176 -4.44 -3.23 -23.44
CA PRO A 176 -4.28 -4.16 -22.33
C PRO A 176 -5.57 -4.91 -21.98
N VAL A 177 -6.73 -4.25 -22.11
CA VAL A 177 -8.04 -4.86 -21.85
C VAL A 177 -8.35 -5.92 -22.90
N LEU A 178 -8.13 -5.62 -24.18
CA LEU A 178 -8.31 -6.59 -25.27
C LEU A 178 -7.38 -7.78 -25.14
N VAL A 179 -6.10 -7.54 -24.84
CA VAL A 179 -5.12 -8.60 -24.60
C VAL A 179 -5.53 -9.44 -23.38
N GLY A 180 -6.02 -8.83 -22.31
CA GLY A 180 -6.54 -9.53 -21.14
C GLY A 180 -7.75 -10.42 -21.46
N ILE A 181 -8.70 -9.93 -22.26
CA ILE A 181 -9.87 -10.71 -22.71
C ILE A 181 -9.43 -11.91 -23.57
N VAL A 182 -8.51 -11.69 -24.50
CA VAL A 182 -7.95 -12.77 -25.34
C VAL A 182 -7.20 -13.79 -24.49
N GLN A 183 -6.41 -13.34 -23.50
CA GLN A 183 -5.71 -14.25 -22.60
C GLN A 183 -6.70 -15.08 -21.77
N LEU A 184 -7.74 -14.46 -21.22
CA LEU A 184 -8.78 -15.16 -20.47
C LEU A 184 -9.53 -16.18 -21.32
N SER A 185 -9.84 -15.85 -22.58
CA SER A 185 -10.52 -16.79 -23.49
C SER A 185 -9.64 -17.98 -23.85
N VAL A 186 -8.34 -17.74 -24.09
CA VAL A 186 -7.35 -18.81 -24.31
C VAL A 186 -7.22 -19.70 -23.07
N CYS A 187 -7.11 -19.12 -21.87
CA CYS A 187 -7.08 -19.88 -20.62
C CYS A 187 -8.36 -20.72 -20.42
N ALA A 188 -9.54 -20.14 -20.67
CA ALA A 188 -10.82 -20.84 -20.56
C ALA A 188 -10.93 -22.00 -21.56
N MET A 189 -10.48 -21.79 -22.80
CA MET A 189 -10.43 -22.84 -23.82
C MET A 189 -9.50 -23.99 -23.40
N TRP A 190 -8.31 -23.67 -22.88
CA TRP A 190 -7.38 -24.67 -22.38
C TRP A 190 -7.96 -25.48 -21.21
N LEU A 191 -8.60 -24.82 -20.25
CA LEU A 191 -9.27 -25.48 -19.13
C LEU A 191 -10.39 -26.41 -19.62
N ALA A 192 -11.20 -25.97 -20.58
CA ALA A 192 -12.27 -26.80 -21.14
C ALA A 192 -11.74 -28.07 -21.83
N LEU A 193 -10.65 -27.95 -22.60
CA LEU A 193 -10.02 -29.08 -23.29
C LEU A 193 -9.42 -30.10 -22.31
N PHE A 194 -8.72 -29.64 -21.27
CA PHE A 194 -8.10 -30.54 -20.30
C PHE A 194 -9.11 -31.20 -19.36
N VAL A 195 -10.20 -30.51 -18.99
CA VAL A 195 -11.26 -31.08 -18.15
C VAL A 195 -12.10 -32.12 -18.90
N GLN A 196 -12.25 -32.00 -20.22
CA GLN A 196 -12.99 -32.99 -21.03
C GLN A 196 -12.13 -34.19 -21.45
N GLY A 197 -10.81 -34.09 -21.36
CA GLY A 197 -9.85 -35.12 -21.80
C GLY A 197 -9.27 -36.00 -20.68
N GLY A 198 -9.59 -35.73 -19.41
CA GLY A 198 -9.20 -36.54 -18.25
C GLY A 198 -10.39 -37.24 -17.63
#